data_AF-A0A530M4V8-F1
#
_entry.id   AF-A0A530M4V8-F1
#
_cell.length_a   1.000
_cell.length_b   1.000
_cell.length_c   1.000
_cell.angle_alpha   90.00
_cell.angle_beta   90.00
_cell.angle_gamma   90.00
#
_symmetry.space_group_name_H-M   'P 1'
#
loop_
_entity.id
_entity.type
_entity.pdbx_description
1 polymer ?
#
loop_
_entity_poly.entity_id
_entity_poly.type
_entity_poly.pdbx_seq_one_letter_code
_entity_poly.pdbx_strand_id
1 'polypeptide(L)'
;MQAAIGPEVARLQLSGPKARLRLINATVSRGGALLLGTLPFAAVAIAYLFASAQRLAVNPSDKLLPSPAQMWSAFSDLATVPDKRSGDLILWADTYASLIRLFAGVGMATLVALSLGVAIGFIPRVRA
;
A
#
# COMPACT_ATOMS: atom_id res chain seq x y z
N MET A 1 -72.61 27.77 -28.32
CA MET A 1 -71.62 28.79 -28.73
C MET A 1 -70.30 28.37 -28.08
N GLN A 2 -69.49 27.46 -28.66
CA GLN A 2 -68.54 27.70 -29.77
C GLN A 2 -67.93 29.10 -29.63
N ALA A 3 -66.64 29.35 -29.64
CA ALA A 3 -65.39 28.62 -29.86
C ALA A 3 -64.32 29.60 -29.28
N ALA A 4 -62.99 29.46 -29.29
CA ALA A 4 -62.06 28.70 -30.08
C ALA A 4 -60.66 29.03 -29.50
N ILE A 5 -59.73 28.06 -29.59
CA ILE A 5 -58.32 28.26 -30.00
C ILE A 5 -57.47 29.13 -29.05
N GLY A 6 -56.54 28.57 -28.27
CA GLY A 6 -55.39 27.81 -28.74
C GLY A 6 -54.11 28.47 -28.18
N PRO A 7 -52.92 28.24 -28.75
CA PRO A 7 -51.91 27.30 -28.25
C PRO A 7 -50.59 28.03 -27.93
N GLU A 8 -50.18 28.26 -26.68
CA GLU A 8 -48.87 28.95 -26.54
C GLU A 8 -48.05 28.81 -25.25
N VAL A 9 -48.60 28.95 -24.04
CA VAL A 9 -47.73 29.46 -22.96
C VAL A 9 -47.59 28.58 -21.72
N ALA A 10 -48.33 27.47 -21.63
CA ALA A 10 -48.01 26.40 -20.68
C ALA A 10 -46.84 25.55 -21.19
N ARG A 11 -45.80 26.26 -21.66
CA ARG A 11 -44.39 25.89 -21.61
C ARG A 11 -44.19 25.03 -20.37
N LEU A 12 -44.20 23.72 -20.54
CA LEU A 12 -43.06 22.81 -20.40
C LEU A 12 -41.86 23.37 -19.58
N GLN A 13 -42.14 24.10 -18.51
CA GLN A 13 -41.24 24.51 -17.44
C GLN A 13 -41.05 23.37 -16.43
N LEU A 14 -41.23 22.13 -16.87
CA LEU A 14 -40.69 20.96 -16.19
C LEU A 14 -39.25 20.71 -16.64
N SER A 15 -38.44 21.77 -16.68
CA SER A 15 -37.00 21.63 -16.54
C SER A 15 -36.69 21.77 -15.05
N GLY A 16 -37.08 20.74 -14.29
CA GLY A 16 -36.53 20.54 -12.96
C GLY A 16 -35.00 20.55 -13.06
N PRO A 17 -34.28 21.05 -12.05
CA PRO A 17 -32.84 21.20 -12.12
C PRO A 17 -32.24 19.86 -12.50
N LYS A 18 -31.62 19.77 -13.69
CA LYS A 18 -30.77 18.65 -14.06
C LYS A 18 -29.78 18.52 -12.93
N ALA A 19 -29.92 17.49 -12.10
CA ALA A 19 -28.98 17.18 -11.06
C ALA A 19 -27.64 16.95 -11.74
N ARG A 20 -26.82 18.02 -11.81
CA ARG A 20 -25.46 17.92 -12.30
C ARG A 20 -24.75 17.05 -11.29
N LEU A 21 -24.55 15.79 -11.66
CA LEU A 21 -23.80 14.83 -10.88
C LEU A 21 -22.41 15.43 -10.72
N ARG A 22 -22.15 16.05 -9.57
CA ARG A 22 -20.85 16.67 -9.29
C ARG A 22 -19.92 15.49 -9.04
N LEU A 23 -19.08 15.15 -10.02
CA LEU A 23 -18.14 14.02 -9.93
C LEU A 23 -17.29 14.06 -8.65
N ILE A 24 -17.07 15.26 -8.11
CA ILE A 24 -16.38 15.51 -6.85
C ILE A 24 -17.09 14.96 -5.59
N ASN A 25 -18.42 14.75 -5.64
CA ASN A 25 -19.22 14.17 -4.56
C ASN A 25 -19.59 12.70 -4.85
N ALA A 26 -19.06 12.10 -5.91
CA ALA A 26 -19.30 10.70 -6.21
C ALA A 26 -18.52 9.83 -5.22
N THR A 27 -19.24 9.14 -4.33
CA THR A 27 -18.65 8.16 -3.43
C THR A 27 -18.42 6.86 -4.19
N VAL A 28 -17.17 6.38 -4.19
CA VAL A 28 -16.83 5.13 -4.85
C VAL A 28 -17.33 3.97 -3.99
N SER A 29 -18.02 3.00 -4.60
CA SER A 29 -18.42 1.79 -3.89
C SER A 29 -17.18 1.05 -3.34
N ARG A 30 -17.33 0.25 -2.28
CA ARG A 30 -16.19 -0.48 -1.68
C ARG A 30 -15.38 -1.28 -2.72
N GLY A 31 -16.07 -1.91 -3.68
CA GLY A 31 -15.43 -2.63 -4.78
C GLY A 31 -14.69 -1.69 -5.74
N GLY A 32 -15.29 -0.56 -6.12
CA GLY A 32 -14.62 0.44 -6.95
C GLY A 32 -13.40 1.05 -6.27
N ALA A 33 -13.45 1.28 -4.96
CA ALA A 33 -12.34 1.84 -4.20
C ALA A 33 -11.14 0.88 -4.15
N LEU A 34 -11.40 -0.41 -3.96
CA LEU A 34 -10.36 -1.45 -4.05
C LEU A 34 -9.78 -1.57 -5.46
N LEU A 35 -10.63 -1.55 -6.50
CA LEU A 35 -10.17 -1.61 -7.89
C LEU A 35 -9.28 -0.40 -8.23
N LEU A 36 -9.74 0.82 -7.95
CA LEU A 36 -8.94 2.03 -8.20
C LEU A 36 -7.67 2.06 -7.35
N GLY A 37 -7.73 1.60 -6.10
CA GLY A 37 -6.58 1.55 -5.20
C GLY A 37 -5.52 0.52 -5.62
N THR A 38 -5.92 -0.61 -6.20
CA THR A 38 -5.01 -1.67 -6.66
C THR A 38 -4.47 -1.43 -8.06
N LEU A 39 -5.17 -0.65 -8.87
CA LEU A 39 -4.80 -0.33 -10.26
C LEU A 39 -3.34 0.15 -10.44
N PRO A 40 -2.80 1.11 -9.67
CA PRO A 40 -1.42 1.54 -9.85
C PRO A 40 -0.41 0.41 -9.58
N PHE A 41 -0.67 -0.45 -8.59
CA PHE A 41 0.20 -1.58 -8.28
C PHE A 41 0.13 -2.66 -9.36
N ALA A 42 -1.07 -2.96 -9.86
CA ALA A 42 -1.26 -3.89 -10.96
C ALA A 42 -0.53 -3.40 -12.23
N ALA A 43 -0.62 -2.10 -12.54
CA ALA A 43 0.09 -1.50 -13.67
C ALA A 43 1.61 -1.67 -13.56
N VAL A 44 2.19 -1.40 -12.38
CA VAL A 44 3.63 -1.61 -12.12
C VAL A 44 4.00 -3.09 -12.20
N ALA A 45 3.19 -3.99 -11.63
CA ALA A 45 3.44 -5.43 -11.67
C ALA A 45 3.45 -5.96 -13.10
N ILE A 46 2.49 -5.54 -13.92
CA ILE A 46 2.42 -5.91 -15.34
C ILE A 46 3.67 -5.38 -16.06
N ALA A 47 4.00 -4.09 -15.90
CA ALA A 47 5.18 -3.50 -16.52
C ALA A 47 6.48 -4.24 -16.13
N TYR A 48 6.62 -4.63 -14.85
CA TYR A 48 7.74 -5.43 -14.36
C TYR A 48 7.82 -6.79 -15.05
N LEU A 49 6.71 -7.53 -15.13
CA LEU A 49 6.68 -8.86 -15.73
C LEU A 49 7.04 -8.82 -17.22
N PHE A 50 6.52 -7.84 -17.97
CA PHE A 50 6.88 -7.63 -19.36
C PHE A 50 8.36 -7.30 -19.51
N ALA A 51 8.88 -6.35 -18.74
CA ALA A 51 10.30 -5.96 -18.79
C ALA A 51 11.23 -7.13 -18.40
N SER A 52 10.87 -7.88 -17.36
CA SER A 52 11.59 -9.08 -16.92
C SER A 52 11.64 -10.12 -18.04
N ALA A 53 10.50 -10.46 -18.65
CA ALA A 53 10.44 -11.45 -19.73
C ALA A 53 11.31 -11.05 -20.94
N GLN A 54 11.28 -9.78 -21.34
CA GLN A 54 12.13 -9.29 -22.43
C GLN A 54 13.63 -9.42 -22.10
N ARG A 55 14.03 -9.08 -20.87
CA ARG A 55 15.43 -9.19 -20.45
C ARG A 55 15.90 -10.63 -20.35
N LEU A 56 15.08 -11.50 -19.75
CA LEU A 56 15.41 -12.91 -19.59
C LEU A 56 15.48 -13.64 -20.94
N ALA A 57 14.71 -13.22 -21.94
CA ALA A 57 14.79 -13.77 -23.28
C ALA A 57 16.15 -13.49 -23.95
N VAL A 58 16.78 -12.36 -23.64
CA VAL A 58 18.13 -12.00 -24.14
C VAL A 58 19.22 -12.59 -23.25
N ASN A 59 19.04 -12.56 -21.93
CA ASN A 59 19.98 -13.12 -20.96
C ASN A 59 19.23 -13.90 -19.86
N PRO A 60 19.19 -15.24 -19.94
CA PRO A 60 18.49 -16.06 -18.95
C PRO A 60 19.03 -15.94 -17.52
N SER A 61 20.28 -15.49 -17.36
CA SER A 61 20.96 -15.32 -16.07
C SER A 61 20.96 -13.87 -15.57
N ASP A 62 20.08 -13.02 -16.12
CA ASP A 62 19.96 -11.62 -15.72
C ASP A 62 19.45 -11.48 -14.29
N LYS A 63 20.24 -10.81 -13.43
CA LYS A 63 19.90 -10.59 -12.01
C LYS A 63 19.16 -9.28 -11.75
N LEU A 64 19.03 -8.41 -12.75
CA LEU A 64 18.49 -7.06 -12.56
C LEU A 64 16.95 -7.04 -12.54
N LEU A 65 16.30 -7.85 -13.37
CA LEU A 65 14.84 -8.03 -13.37
C LEU A 65 14.50 -9.53 -13.33
N PRO A 66 14.78 -10.23 -12.21
CA PRO A 66 14.56 -11.66 -12.11
C PRO A 66 13.07 -12.02 -12.27
N SER A 67 12.78 -13.22 -12.75
CA SER A 67 11.39 -13.69 -12.79
C SER A 67 10.87 -13.97 -11.38
N PRO A 68 9.54 -13.99 -11.17
CA PRO A 68 8.96 -14.40 -9.87
C PRO A 68 9.45 -15.76 -9.38
N ALA A 69 9.66 -16.72 -10.29
CA ALA A 69 10.19 -18.04 -9.95
C ALA A 69 11.65 -17.97 -9.48
N GLN A 70 12.49 -17.16 -10.13
CA GLN A 70 13.89 -16.93 -9.72
C GLN A 70 13.98 -16.20 -8.37
N MET A 71 13.08 -15.24 -8.13
CA MET A 71 12.99 -14.58 -6.83
C MET A 71 12.60 -15.57 -5.73
N TRP A 72 11.62 -16.44 -6.00
CA TRP A 72 11.20 -17.47 -5.06
C TRP A 72 12.32 -18.47 -4.76
N SER A 73 13.02 -18.96 -5.79
CA SER A 73 14.13 -19.90 -5.58
C SER A 73 15.26 -19.26 -4.78
N ALA A 74 15.64 -18.02 -5.09
CA ALA A 74 16.67 -17.31 -4.34
C ALA A 74 16.26 -17.10 -2.87
N PHE A 75 14.99 -16.78 -2.62
CA PHE A 75 14.45 -16.68 -1.27
C PHE A 75 14.48 -18.01 -0.52
N SER A 76 14.03 -19.10 -1.16
CA SER A 76 14.04 -20.43 -0.53
C SER A 76 15.46 -20.88 -0.21
N ASP A 77 16.42 -20.58 -1.09
CA ASP A 77 17.82 -20.90 -0.86
C ASP A 77 18.35 -20.16 0.39
N LEU A 78 18.11 -18.84 0.50
CA LEU A 78 18.52 -18.06 1.68
C LEU A 78 17.84 -18.51 2.98
N ALA A 79 16.61 -19.03 2.88
CA ALA A 79 15.82 -19.48 4.03
C ALA A 79 16.17 -20.89 4.51
N THR A 80 16.64 -21.78 3.61
CA THR A 80 16.72 -23.23 3.87
C THR A 80 18.07 -23.86 3.59
N VAL A 81 18.92 -23.24 2.78
CA VAL A 81 20.25 -23.77 2.43
C VAL A 81 21.30 -23.11 3.31
N PRO A 82 22.06 -23.90 4.09
CA PRO A 82 23.18 -23.39 4.88
C PRO A 82 24.26 -22.75 4.00
N ASP A 83 24.79 -21.61 4.44
CA ASP A 83 25.90 -20.95 3.76
C ASP A 83 27.16 -21.84 3.75
N LYS A 84 27.90 -21.85 2.64
CA LYS A 84 29.07 -22.72 2.48
C LYS A 84 30.26 -22.30 3.36
N ARG A 85 30.31 -21.05 3.81
CA ARG A 85 31.40 -20.50 4.62
C ARG A 85 31.11 -20.60 6.11
N SER A 86 29.90 -20.26 6.55
CA SER A 86 29.55 -20.27 7.98
C SER A 86 28.71 -21.47 8.43
N GLY A 87 27.99 -22.11 7.52
CA GLY A 87 27.01 -23.14 7.84
C GLY A 87 25.68 -22.59 8.40
N ASP A 88 25.51 -21.27 8.42
CA ASP A 88 24.29 -20.65 8.94
C ASP A 88 23.21 -20.53 7.87
N LEU A 89 21.96 -20.56 8.31
CA LEU A 89 20.83 -20.14 7.50
C LEU A 89 20.76 -18.60 7.50
N ILE A 90 21.29 -17.97 6.45
CA ILE A 90 21.50 -16.52 6.35
C ILE A 90 20.25 -15.73 6.73
N LEU A 91 19.09 -16.07 6.16
CA LEU A 91 17.85 -15.33 6.37
C LEU A 91 17.44 -15.31 7.86
N TRP A 92 17.59 -16.44 8.55
CA TRP A 92 17.22 -16.57 9.96
C TRP A 92 18.22 -15.87 10.87
N ALA A 93 19.52 -16.02 10.59
CA ALA A 93 20.57 -15.34 11.35
C ALA A 93 20.40 -13.81 11.30
N ASP A 94 20.19 -13.25 10.11
CA ASP A 94 20.02 -11.81 9.93
C ASP A 94 18.71 -11.31 10.53
N THR A 95 17.64 -12.09 10.41
CA THR A 95 16.34 -11.75 11.01
C THR A 95 16.43 -11.72 12.54
N TYR A 96 17.06 -12.73 13.14
CA TYR A 96 17.24 -12.78 14.59
C TYR A 96 18.12 -11.63 15.10
N ALA A 97 19.25 -11.38 14.45
CA ALA A 97 20.13 -10.27 14.80
C ALA A 97 19.41 -8.91 14.69
N SER A 98 18.60 -8.72 13.65
CA SER A 98 17.81 -7.50 13.46
C SER A 98 16.74 -7.36 14.54
N LEU A 99 16.08 -8.45 14.93
CA LEU A 99 15.05 -8.46 15.95
C LEU A 99 15.62 -8.11 17.33
N ILE A 100 16.80 -8.64 17.68
CA ILE A 100 17.52 -8.25 18.91
C ILE A 100 17.80 -6.75 18.91
N ARG A 101 18.37 -6.20 17.82
CA ARG A 101 18.68 -4.77 17.74
C ARG A 101 17.43 -3.91 17.86
N LEU A 102 16.34 -4.31 17.21
CA LEU A 102 15.06 -3.62 17.28
C LEU A 102 14.51 -3.60 18.71
N PHE A 103 14.41 -4.76 19.36
CA PHE A 103 13.88 -4.84 20.72
C PHE A 103 14.78 -4.16 21.75
N ALA A 104 16.10 -4.25 21.61
CA ALA A 104 17.02 -3.55 22.49
C ALA A 104 16.84 -2.03 22.37
N GLY A 105 16.78 -1.50 21.15
CA GLY A 105 16.59 -0.06 20.91
C GLY A 105 15.23 0.43 21.43
N VAL A 106 14.14 -0.25 21.04
CA VAL A 106 12.79 0.11 21.47
C VAL A 106 12.64 -0.05 22.98
N GLY A 107 13.11 -1.16 23.55
CA GLY A 107 13.03 -1.42 24.99
C GLY A 107 13.75 -0.35 25.81
N MET A 108 14.96 0.03 25.41
CA MET A 108 15.70 1.11 26.09
C MET A 108 14.98 2.46 25.97
N ALA A 109 14.48 2.81 24.78
CA ALA A 109 13.73 4.03 24.58
C ALA A 109 12.45 4.06 25.44
N THR A 110 11.71 2.95 25.49
CA THR A 110 10.50 2.81 26.31
C THR A 110 10.83 2.93 27.79
N LEU A 111 11.89 2.29 28.29
CA LEU A 111 12.28 2.38 29.70
C LEU A 111 12.61 3.82 30.11
N VAL A 112 13.39 4.53 29.28
CA VAL A 112 13.76 5.92 29.54
C VAL A 112 12.54 6.83 29.46
N ALA A 113 11.76 6.73 28.39
CA ALA A 113 10.57 7.56 28.20
C ALA A 113 9.51 7.33 29.29
N LEU A 114 9.31 6.08 29.70
CA LEU A 114 8.37 5.75 30.78
C LEU A 114 8.87 6.28 32.12
N SER A 115 10.15 6.08 32.45
CA SER A 115 10.71 6.55 33.72
C SER A 115 10.63 8.08 33.84
N LEU A 116 11.02 8.79 32.79
CA LEU A 116 10.95 10.25 32.75
C LEU A 116 9.50 10.74 32.68
N GLY A 117 8.66 10.11 31.86
CA GLY A 117 7.25 10.46 31.72
C GLY A 117 6.49 10.31 33.04
N VAL A 118 6.74 9.22 33.79
CA VAL A 118 6.17 9.02 35.13
C VAL A 118 6.74 10.04 36.11
N ALA A 119 8.05 10.28 36.13
CA ALA A 119 8.65 11.27 37.04
C ALA A 119 8.08 12.69 36.84
N ILE A 120 7.98 13.15 35.58
CA ILE A 120 7.42 14.46 35.21
C ILE A 120 5.91 14.50 35.48
N GLY A 121 5.18 13.42 35.17
CA GLY A 121 3.73 13.36 35.31
C GLY A 121 3.24 13.27 36.75
N PHE A 122 3.95 12.52 37.61
CA PHE A 122 3.49 12.16 38.95
C PHE A 122 4.14 12.94 40.09
N ILE A 123 5.35 13.52 39.89
CA ILE A 123 6.07 14.25 40.95
C ILE A 123 6.03 15.76 40.69
N PRO A 124 5.23 16.56 41.45
CA PRO A 124 5.08 18.00 41.22
C PRO A 124 6.39 18.80 41.32
N ARG A 125 7.38 18.33 42.09
CA ARG A 125 8.70 18.98 42.24
C ARG A 125 9.63 18.80 41.03
N VAL A 126 9.37 17.83 40.15
CA VAL A 126 10.17 17.59 38.93
C VAL A 126 9.57 18.34 37.73
N ARG A 127 8.30 18.73 37.82
CA ARG A 127 7.57 19.50 36.80
C ARG A 127 7.83 21.01 36.89
N ALA A 128 8.28 21.51 38.04
CA ALA A 128 8.44 22.94 38.36
C ALA A 128 9.82 23.47 37.95
#